data_AF-A0ABD1H6K5-F1
#
_entry.id   AF-A0ABD1H6K5-F1
#
_cell.length_a   1.000
_cell.length_b   1.000
_cell.length_c   1.000
_cell.angle_alpha   90.00
_cell.angle_beta   90.00
_cell.angle_gamma   90.00
#
_symmetry.space_group_name_H-M   'P 1'
#
loop_
_entity.id
_entity.type
_entity.pdbx_description
1 polymer ?
#
loop_
_entity_poly.entity_id
_entity_poly.type
_entity_poly.pdbx_seq_one_letter_code
_entity_poly.pdbx_strand_id
1 'polypeptide(L)'
;MAGKRKRKSGNERRGIHHRNRYADNPPDFAQLASLYPSFEPYVFYSRDGCPRIDWTDFNATRELTRVLLLHDHGVNWWITDGQLCPTVPNRLNYIHWIEDLLALDILPGTRVEGNITTGFDIGTGANCIYPLLGSSVLGWKFVGSDITDIAIEWANKNVESNPHLSNLIEIRRAGMGHGVGISENNPILSSEGSVQLSNPGTENVGFLASLVLETQLNAKKYYDGPPVLIGSVKDGENFDFCMCNPPFFETMEEAGLNPKTSCGGTPAEMVCSGGEHAFIKRIIEDSATLKDRFRWYSSLVGRKLNLNILVSELWKVGATVVKTTEFVQGRTSRWGLAWSFLPVSRKISSHKVEENNLSFMLEGLQRQHGAFLVLQHVESYLSSNGASSKLDASAFNVDITISRNQIDAILKPETCDLSNSSNDNHGEVDSLVFRITVFQQHPGALLVRGKLLERSTSISAMFSLIFRRLKEVLTTKFCPGRVLVNQPSSNTQA
;
A
#
# COMPACT_ATOMS: atom_id res chain seq x y z
N MET A 1 1.26 -35.99 39.68
CA MET A 1 1.05 -34.59 39.26
C MET A 1 1.90 -34.32 38.02
N ALA A 2 1.29 -34.31 36.84
CA ALA A 2 1.98 -34.07 35.57
C ALA A 2 1.70 -32.64 35.11
N GLY A 3 2.76 -31.88 34.88
CA GLY A 3 2.71 -30.44 34.57
C GLY A 3 1.99 -30.14 33.26
N LYS A 4 1.01 -29.23 33.33
CA LYS A 4 0.42 -28.60 32.15
C LYS A 4 1.46 -27.68 31.50
N ARG A 5 2.09 -28.15 30.43
CA ARG A 5 2.83 -27.29 29.49
C ARG A 5 1.83 -26.29 28.89
N LYS A 6 1.91 -25.00 29.29
CA LYS A 6 1.29 -23.89 28.56
C LYS A 6 1.81 -23.91 27.13
N ARG A 7 0.93 -24.11 26.14
CA ARG A 7 1.25 -23.88 24.72
C ARG A 7 1.64 -22.41 24.58
N LYS A 8 2.88 -22.15 24.15
CA LYS A 8 3.31 -20.84 23.63
C LYS A 8 2.39 -20.53 22.44
N SER A 9 1.50 -19.55 22.62
CA SER A 9 0.75 -18.92 21.52
C SER A 9 1.69 -17.97 20.78
N GLY A 10 2.61 -18.55 19.99
CA GLY A 10 3.50 -17.83 19.10
C GLY A 10 3.17 -18.20 17.67
N ASN A 11 2.18 -17.53 17.09
CA ASN A 11 2.01 -17.46 15.66
C ASN A 11 1.38 -16.09 15.38
N GLU A 12 2.22 -15.05 15.30
CA GLU A 12 1.84 -13.84 14.56
C GLU A 12 1.25 -14.31 13.23
N ARG A 13 0.12 -13.76 12.81
CA ARG A 13 -0.52 -14.11 11.54
C ARG A 13 0.38 -13.60 10.41
N ARG A 14 1.42 -14.38 10.09
CA ARG A 14 2.38 -14.12 9.01
C ARG A 14 1.58 -13.97 7.71
N GLY A 15 1.43 -12.73 7.23
CA GLY A 15 0.92 -12.46 5.88
C GLY A 15 -0.12 -11.36 5.71
N ILE A 16 -0.74 -10.86 6.79
CA ILE A 16 -1.55 -9.64 6.74
C ILE A 16 -0.69 -8.45 7.20
N HIS A 17 -0.75 -7.35 6.48
CA HIS A 17 0.00 -6.14 6.78
C HIS A 17 -0.40 -5.57 8.15
N HIS A 18 0.54 -5.10 8.97
CA HIS A 18 0.27 -4.68 10.36
C HIS A 18 -0.72 -3.50 10.48
N ARG A 19 -0.75 -2.58 9.50
CA ARG A 19 -1.76 -1.50 9.42
C ARG A 19 -3.11 -1.94 8.87
N ASN A 20 -3.23 -3.17 8.40
CA ASN A 20 -4.50 -3.71 7.93
C ASN A 20 -5.40 -3.98 9.14
N ARG A 21 -6.58 -3.36 9.18
CA ARG A 21 -7.54 -3.50 10.28
C ARG A 21 -7.92 -4.96 10.61
N TYR A 22 -7.82 -5.85 9.62
CA TYR A 22 -8.17 -7.26 9.74
C TYR A 22 -7.02 -8.14 10.26
N ALA A 23 -5.83 -7.57 10.49
CA ALA A 23 -4.66 -8.30 11.00
C ALA A 23 -4.97 -8.94 12.36
N ASP A 24 -5.34 -8.10 13.32
CA ASP A 24 -5.65 -8.52 14.70
C ASP A 24 -7.14 -8.83 14.89
N ASN A 25 -8.02 -8.18 14.12
CA ASN A 25 -9.47 -8.28 14.26
C ASN A 25 -10.09 -8.83 12.97
N PRO A 26 -10.13 -10.16 12.76
CA PRO A 26 -10.79 -10.72 11.59
C PRO A 26 -12.30 -10.41 11.63
N PRO A 27 -12.99 -10.41 10.48
CA PRO A 27 -14.44 -10.19 10.45
C PRO A 27 -15.21 -11.14 11.38
N ASP A 28 -16.02 -10.57 12.28
CA ASP A 28 -16.94 -11.35 13.12
C ASP A 28 -18.25 -11.59 12.35
N PHE A 29 -18.36 -12.75 11.71
CA PHE A 29 -19.52 -13.08 10.89
C PHE A 29 -20.84 -13.14 11.68
N ALA A 30 -20.81 -13.52 12.97
CA ALA A 30 -22.02 -13.54 13.78
C ALA A 30 -22.48 -12.10 14.09
N GLN A 31 -21.55 -11.23 14.45
CA GLN A 31 -21.85 -9.81 14.65
C GLN A 31 -22.36 -9.17 13.36
N LEU A 32 -21.69 -9.39 12.23
CA LEU A 32 -22.11 -8.84 10.95
C LEU A 32 -23.50 -9.35 10.54
N ALA A 33 -23.80 -10.64 10.70
CA ALA A 33 -25.14 -11.18 10.45
C ALA A 33 -26.21 -10.50 11.32
N SER A 34 -25.91 -10.21 12.59
CA SER A 34 -26.85 -9.53 13.49
C SER A 34 -27.13 -8.07 13.09
N LEU A 35 -26.17 -7.41 12.45
CA LEU A 35 -26.27 -6.01 12.03
C LEU A 35 -26.83 -5.85 10.62
N TYR A 36 -26.63 -6.84 9.75
CA TYR A 36 -26.98 -6.81 8.34
C TYR A 36 -27.89 -7.99 7.98
N PRO A 37 -29.23 -7.81 8.00
CA PRO A 37 -30.18 -8.88 7.69
C PRO A 37 -30.01 -9.50 6.30
N SER A 38 -29.43 -8.77 5.35
CA SER A 38 -29.11 -9.28 4.02
C SER A 38 -27.93 -10.26 4.01
N PHE A 39 -27.06 -10.23 5.02
CA PHE A 39 -25.92 -11.14 5.15
C PHE A 39 -26.21 -12.36 6.02
N GLU A 40 -27.18 -12.25 6.93
CA GLU A 40 -27.60 -13.34 7.84
C GLU A 40 -27.88 -14.67 7.14
N PRO A 41 -28.57 -14.73 5.98
CA PRO A 41 -28.84 -15.98 5.27
C PRO A 41 -27.58 -16.74 4.81
N TYR A 42 -26.43 -16.07 4.71
CA TYR A 42 -25.18 -16.66 4.24
C TYR A 42 -24.30 -17.19 5.37
N VAL A 43 -24.66 -16.93 6.64
CA VAL A 43 -23.89 -17.36 7.80
C VAL A 43 -24.47 -18.65 8.38
N PHE A 44 -23.63 -19.68 8.48
CA PHE A 44 -23.97 -20.93 9.14
C PHE A 44 -22.99 -21.25 10.27
N TYR A 45 -23.42 -22.06 11.22
CA TYR A 45 -22.59 -22.49 12.34
C TYR A 45 -22.03 -23.88 12.08
N SER A 46 -20.71 -24.03 12.13
CA SER A 46 -20.08 -25.35 12.07
C SER A 46 -20.25 -26.14 13.38
N ARG A 47 -19.87 -27.42 13.37
CA ARG A 47 -19.98 -28.32 14.54
C ARG A 47 -19.26 -27.81 15.80
N ASP A 48 -18.27 -26.94 15.64
CA ASP A 48 -17.51 -26.28 16.71
C ASP A 48 -18.18 -24.99 17.22
N GLY A 49 -19.37 -24.64 16.72
CA GLY A 49 -20.10 -23.43 17.07
C GLY A 49 -19.53 -22.13 16.46
N CYS A 50 -18.54 -22.22 15.58
CA CYS A 50 -17.98 -21.04 14.91
C CYS A 50 -18.87 -20.61 13.73
N PRO A 51 -19.19 -19.31 13.58
CA PRO A 51 -19.89 -18.81 12.41
C PRO A 51 -18.96 -18.89 11.18
N ARG A 52 -19.51 -19.31 10.04
CA ARG A 52 -18.81 -19.49 8.76
C ARG A 52 -19.71 -19.05 7.61
N ILE A 53 -19.10 -18.81 6.46
CA ILE A 53 -19.79 -18.65 5.18
C ILE A 53 -19.33 -19.72 4.19
N ASP A 54 -20.13 -19.97 3.17
CA ASP A 54 -19.72 -20.81 2.05
C ASP A 54 -18.88 -19.97 1.07
N TRP A 55 -17.57 -20.25 1.04
CA TRP A 55 -16.64 -19.56 0.15
C TRP A 55 -16.81 -19.93 -1.32
N THR A 56 -17.60 -20.96 -1.64
CA THR A 56 -17.95 -21.37 -3.00
C THR A 56 -19.19 -20.68 -3.54
N ASP A 57 -20.00 -20.07 -2.67
CA ASP A 57 -21.16 -19.28 -3.06
C ASP A 57 -20.74 -17.83 -3.41
N PHE A 58 -20.94 -17.47 -4.68
CA PHE A 58 -20.68 -16.13 -5.17
C PHE A 58 -21.51 -15.06 -4.45
N ASN A 59 -22.76 -15.36 -4.10
CA ASN A 59 -23.62 -14.40 -3.42
C ASN A 59 -23.18 -14.18 -1.97
N ALA A 60 -22.80 -15.24 -1.26
CA ALA A 60 -22.24 -15.14 0.08
C ALA A 60 -20.96 -14.27 0.11
N THR A 61 -20.05 -14.49 -0.84
CA THR A 61 -18.79 -13.74 -0.91
C THR A 61 -19.01 -12.29 -1.37
N ARG A 62 -19.88 -12.04 -2.35
CA ARG A 62 -20.29 -10.68 -2.76
C ARG A 62 -20.92 -9.90 -1.61
N GLU A 63 -21.83 -10.54 -0.86
CA GLU A 63 -22.51 -9.90 0.25
C GLU A 63 -21.56 -9.63 1.42
N LEU A 64 -20.66 -10.57 1.76
CA LEU A 64 -19.60 -10.31 2.74
C LEU A 64 -18.74 -9.11 2.33
N THR A 65 -18.29 -9.06 1.07
CA THR A 65 -17.48 -7.94 0.57
C THR A 65 -18.21 -6.61 0.66
N ARG A 66 -19.49 -6.56 0.28
CA ARG A 66 -20.32 -5.37 0.41
C ARG A 66 -20.45 -4.93 1.87
N VAL A 67 -20.76 -5.86 2.77
CA VAL A 67 -20.91 -5.55 4.20
C VAL A 67 -19.61 -5.04 4.80
N LEU A 68 -18.47 -5.65 4.47
CA LEU A 68 -17.17 -5.16 4.94
C LEU A 68 -16.85 -3.76 4.42
N LEU A 69 -17.06 -3.50 3.13
CA LEU A 69 -16.83 -2.17 2.56
C LEU A 69 -17.71 -1.10 3.21
N LEU A 70 -18.98 -1.40 3.45
CA LEU A 70 -19.90 -0.48 4.09
C LEU A 70 -19.56 -0.27 5.58
N HIS A 71 -19.48 -1.36 6.35
CA HIS A 71 -19.29 -1.33 7.79
C HIS A 71 -17.95 -0.72 8.21
N ASP A 72 -16.88 -1.12 7.52
CA ASP A 72 -15.53 -0.81 7.94
C ASP A 72 -14.95 0.41 7.22
N HIS A 73 -15.38 0.66 5.98
CA HIS A 73 -14.76 1.67 5.11
C HIS A 73 -15.74 2.76 4.65
N GLY A 74 -17.02 2.68 5.03
CA GLY A 74 -18.03 3.65 4.61
C GLY A 74 -18.24 3.68 3.08
N VAL A 75 -17.92 2.60 2.39
CA VAL A 75 -18.01 2.49 0.93
C VAL A 75 -19.26 1.70 0.54
N ASN A 76 -20.18 2.35 -0.16
CA ASN A 76 -21.31 1.71 -0.84
C ASN A 76 -20.80 1.01 -2.10
N TRP A 77 -21.03 -0.29 -2.23
CA TRP A 77 -20.40 -1.06 -3.30
C TRP A 77 -21.30 -2.20 -3.79
N TRP A 78 -21.28 -2.44 -5.10
CA TRP A 78 -21.93 -3.59 -5.71
C TRP A 78 -21.27 -4.00 -7.03
N ILE A 79 -21.42 -5.28 -7.40
CA ILE A 79 -21.04 -5.80 -8.72
C ILE A 79 -22.12 -6.71 -9.27
N THR A 80 -22.25 -6.71 -10.59
CA THR A 80 -23.12 -7.66 -11.30
C THR A 80 -22.58 -9.09 -11.25
N ASP A 81 -23.46 -10.05 -11.55
CA ASP A 81 -23.11 -11.46 -11.60
C ASP A 81 -22.02 -11.74 -12.64
N GLY A 82 -21.17 -12.74 -12.35
CA GLY A 82 -20.08 -13.17 -13.21
C GLY A 82 -18.79 -12.34 -13.12
N GLN A 83 -18.81 -11.16 -12.49
CA GLN A 83 -17.60 -10.35 -12.27
C GLN A 83 -16.73 -10.90 -11.13
N LEU A 84 -15.45 -10.54 -11.10
CA LEU A 84 -14.55 -10.98 -10.04
C LEU A 84 -14.88 -10.27 -8.72
N CYS A 85 -15.28 -11.05 -7.70
CA CYS A 85 -15.54 -10.54 -6.36
C CYS A 85 -14.24 -10.41 -5.55
N PRO A 86 -13.84 -9.19 -5.13
CA PRO A 86 -12.58 -9.00 -4.42
C PRO A 86 -12.68 -9.40 -2.94
N THR A 87 -11.57 -9.87 -2.37
CA THR A 87 -11.45 -10.10 -0.92
C THR A 87 -10.84 -8.89 -0.23
N VAL A 88 -11.65 -8.09 0.47
CA VAL A 88 -11.24 -6.80 1.08
C VAL A 88 -9.93 -6.86 1.85
N PRO A 89 -9.71 -7.82 2.77
CA PRO A 89 -8.46 -7.87 3.54
C PRO A 89 -7.21 -8.03 2.68
N ASN A 90 -7.28 -8.79 1.58
CA ASN A 90 -6.15 -8.95 0.68
C ASN A 90 -5.87 -7.70 -0.13
N ARG A 91 -6.92 -7.01 -0.57
CA ARG A 91 -6.76 -5.78 -1.36
C ARG A 91 -6.12 -4.67 -0.52
N LEU A 92 -6.50 -4.57 0.77
CA LEU A 92 -5.85 -3.67 1.73
C LEU A 92 -4.37 -3.98 1.98
N ASN A 93 -3.96 -5.25 1.96
CA ASN A 93 -2.53 -5.58 2.10
C ASN A 93 -1.69 -4.93 1.01
N TYR A 94 -2.21 -4.91 -0.22
CA TYR A 94 -1.51 -4.28 -1.33
C TYR A 94 -1.49 -2.75 -1.18
N ILE A 95 -2.61 -2.13 -0.80
CA ILE A 95 -2.68 -0.67 -0.53
C ILE A 95 -1.64 -0.26 0.53
N HIS A 96 -1.56 -0.96 1.66
CA HIS A 96 -0.59 -0.62 2.70
C HIS A 96 0.87 -0.92 2.30
N TRP A 97 1.10 -1.90 1.43
CA TRP A 97 2.44 -2.10 0.89
C TRP A 97 2.86 -0.96 -0.04
N ILE A 98 1.93 -0.41 -0.83
CA ILE A 98 2.18 0.79 -1.63
C ILE A 98 2.47 2.00 -0.72
N GLU A 99 1.72 2.14 0.38
CA GLU A 99 1.98 3.16 1.40
C GLU A 99 3.41 3.04 1.98
N ASP A 100 3.87 1.83 2.29
CA ASP A 100 5.25 1.58 2.71
C ASP A 100 6.26 2.00 1.62
N LEU A 101 6.03 1.64 0.36
CA LEU A 101 6.91 1.97 -0.77
C LEU A 101 7.03 3.48 -0.98
N LEU A 102 5.92 4.22 -0.83
CA LEU A 102 5.89 5.67 -0.94
C LEU A 102 6.62 6.37 0.21
N ALA A 103 6.66 5.74 1.39
CA ALA A 103 7.37 6.25 2.57
C ALA A 103 8.89 5.99 2.52
N LEU A 104 9.40 5.19 1.58
CA LEU A 104 10.83 4.92 1.45
C LEU A 104 11.58 6.15 0.92
N ASP A 105 12.58 6.62 1.68
CA ASP A 105 13.51 7.69 1.24
C ASP A 105 14.61 7.16 0.29
N ILE A 106 14.26 6.26 -0.62
CA ILE A 106 15.18 5.68 -1.61
C ILE A 106 15.01 6.28 -3.00
N LEU A 107 13.85 6.87 -3.29
CA LEU A 107 13.59 7.60 -4.52
C LEU A 107 13.61 9.10 -4.21
N PRO A 108 13.88 9.96 -5.19
CA PRO A 108 13.79 11.40 -5.00
C PRO A 108 12.39 11.77 -4.47
N GLY A 109 12.36 12.66 -3.47
CA GLY A 109 11.11 13.17 -2.91
C GLY A 109 10.25 13.81 -4.00
N THR A 110 8.94 13.59 -3.94
CA THR A 110 8.02 14.26 -4.85
C THR A 110 8.03 15.76 -4.63
N ARG A 111 8.02 16.49 -5.74
CA ARG A 111 7.87 17.94 -5.77
C ARG A 111 6.49 18.33 -5.21
N VAL A 112 6.51 19.33 -4.32
CA VAL A 112 5.42 20.10 -3.69
C VAL A 112 4.81 19.48 -2.42
N GLU A 113 5.20 20.03 -1.26
CA GLU A 113 4.53 19.82 0.03
C GLU A 113 3.03 20.12 -0.10
N GLY A 114 2.18 19.22 0.40
CA GLY A 114 0.72 19.37 0.39
C GLY A 114 -0.01 18.78 -0.82
N ASN A 115 0.68 18.10 -1.74
CA ASN A 115 0.03 17.45 -2.87
C ASN A 115 -0.59 16.09 -2.47
N ILE A 116 -1.80 15.81 -2.96
CA ILE A 116 -2.51 14.55 -2.69
C ILE A 116 -1.86 13.43 -3.51
N THR A 117 -1.51 12.32 -2.87
CA THR A 117 -0.95 11.15 -3.56
C THR A 117 -1.89 10.67 -4.67
N THR A 118 -1.35 10.51 -5.88
CA THR A 118 -2.15 10.13 -7.05
C THR A 118 -1.67 8.79 -7.62
N GLY A 119 -2.54 7.79 -7.58
CA GLY A 119 -2.30 6.44 -8.08
C GLY A 119 -2.97 6.15 -9.41
N PHE A 120 -2.51 5.10 -10.10
CA PHE A 120 -3.13 4.55 -11.29
C PHE A 120 -3.41 3.06 -11.10
N ASP A 121 -4.65 2.63 -11.25
CA ASP A 121 -5.06 1.24 -11.14
C ASP A 121 -5.31 0.64 -12.52
N ILE A 122 -4.51 -0.37 -12.88
CA ILE A 122 -4.54 -1.05 -14.18
C ILE A 122 -5.49 -2.25 -14.10
N GLY A 123 -6.56 -2.23 -14.89
CA GLY A 123 -7.59 -3.27 -14.85
C GLY A 123 -8.38 -3.17 -13.55
N THR A 124 -8.99 -1.99 -13.32
CA THR A 124 -9.71 -1.68 -12.09
C THR A 124 -10.94 -2.59 -11.89
N GLY A 125 -11.43 -3.19 -12.98
CA GLY A 125 -12.56 -4.10 -12.99
C GLY A 125 -13.88 -3.43 -12.62
N ALA A 126 -14.98 -4.17 -12.76
CA ALA A 126 -16.30 -3.69 -12.31
C ALA A 126 -16.33 -3.32 -10.82
N ASN A 127 -15.45 -3.96 -10.03
CA ASN A 127 -15.40 -3.75 -8.58
C ASN A 127 -14.69 -2.45 -8.15
N CYS A 128 -13.78 -1.87 -8.95
CA CYS A 128 -13.05 -0.65 -8.63
C CYS A 128 -12.43 -0.64 -7.21
N ILE A 129 -11.97 -1.81 -6.73
CA ILE A 129 -11.71 -2.00 -5.30
C ILE A 129 -10.53 -1.19 -4.79
N TYR A 130 -9.46 -1.03 -5.59
CA TYR A 130 -8.27 -0.31 -5.14
C TYR A 130 -8.49 1.21 -5.10
N PRO A 131 -9.07 1.85 -6.13
CA PRO A 131 -9.42 3.27 -6.03
C PRO A 131 -10.33 3.59 -4.86
N LEU A 132 -11.37 2.78 -4.63
CA LEU A 132 -12.31 2.99 -3.52
C LEU A 132 -11.63 2.86 -2.15
N LEU A 133 -10.86 1.78 -1.93
CA LEU A 133 -10.16 1.57 -0.67
C LEU A 133 -9.06 2.60 -0.42
N GLY A 134 -8.23 2.89 -1.42
CA GLY A 134 -7.15 3.87 -1.27
C GLY A 134 -7.67 5.29 -1.03
N SER A 135 -8.76 5.67 -1.70
CA SER A 135 -9.41 6.97 -1.48
C SER A 135 -10.07 7.05 -0.11
N SER A 136 -10.82 6.01 0.31
CA SER A 136 -11.51 5.97 1.60
C SER A 136 -10.54 5.92 2.79
N VAL A 137 -9.48 5.11 2.71
CA VAL A 137 -8.57 4.86 3.83
C VAL A 137 -7.45 5.90 3.92
N LEU A 138 -6.89 6.33 2.79
CA LEU A 138 -5.68 7.17 2.74
C LEU A 138 -5.89 8.52 2.03
N GLY A 139 -7.09 8.81 1.53
CA GLY A 139 -7.39 10.05 0.83
C GLY A 139 -6.66 10.21 -0.50
N TRP A 140 -6.18 9.12 -1.10
CA TRP A 140 -5.48 9.14 -2.37
C TRP A 140 -6.43 9.48 -3.53
N LYS A 141 -5.88 10.12 -4.57
CA LYS A 141 -6.53 10.23 -5.88
C LYS A 141 -6.17 9.03 -6.74
N PHE A 142 -7.09 8.63 -7.60
CA PHE A 142 -6.90 7.50 -8.51
C PHE A 142 -7.40 7.80 -9.91
N VAL A 143 -6.67 7.25 -10.88
CA VAL A 143 -7.19 6.92 -12.20
C VAL A 143 -7.31 5.40 -12.27
N GLY A 144 -8.52 4.87 -12.45
CA GLY A 144 -8.74 3.45 -12.70
C GLY A 144 -9.00 3.21 -14.19
N SER A 145 -8.26 2.30 -14.83
CA SER A 145 -8.47 1.95 -16.23
C SER A 145 -9.01 0.54 -16.41
N ASP A 146 -9.83 0.33 -17.44
CA ASP A 146 -10.25 -0.99 -17.89
C ASP A 146 -10.51 -1.01 -19.41
N ILE A 147 -10.53 -2.19 -20.00
CA ILE A 147 -10.78 -2.39 -21.44
C ILE A 147 -12.24 -2.75 -21.73
N THR A 148 -12.99 -3.29 -20.76
CA THR A 148 -14.34 -3.80 -20.99
C THR A 148 -15.43 -2.76 -20.69
N ASP A 149 -16.52 -2.77 -21.47
CA ASP A 149 -17.69 -1.91 -21.21
C ASP A 149 -18.32 -2.14 -19.84
N ILE A 150 -18.47 -3.40 -19.46
CA ILE A 150 -19.10 -3.79 -18.21
C ILE A 150 -18.27 -3.30 -17.02
N ALA A 151 -16.93 -3.45 -17.06
CA ALA A 151 -16.08 -2.97 -15.98
C ALA A 151 -16.14 -1.45 -15.84
N ILE A 152 -16.05 -0.71 -16.96
CA ILE A 152 -16.12 0.76 -16.95
C ILE A 152 -17.47 1.23 -16.42
N GLU A 153 -18.58 0.66 -16.87
CA GLU A 153 -19.92 1.03 -16.42
C GLU A 153 -20.08 0.81 -14.90
N TRP A 154 -19.71 -0.38 -14.41
CA TRP A 154 -19.88 -0.72 -12.99
C TRP A 154 -18.88 -0.01 -12.07
N ALA A 155 -17.66 0.22 -12.52
CA ALA A 155 -16.69 1.04 -11.79
C ALA A 155 -17.22 2.46 -11.60
N ASN A 156 -17.77 3.08 -12.66
CA ASN A 156 -18.41 4.40 -12.55
C ASN A 156 -19.59 4.39 -11.58
N LYS A 157 -20.50 3.40 -11.67
CA LYS A 157 -21.62 3.25 -10.72
C LYS A 157 -21.15 3.13 -9.27
N ASN A 158 -20.08 2.39 -9.02
CA ASN A 158 -19.50 2.26 -7.68
C ASN A 158 -18.89 3.57 -7.18
N VAL A 159 -18.22 4.35 -8.04
CA VAL A 159 -17.72 5.69 -7.68
C VAL A 159 -18.88 6.66 -7.41
N GLU A 160 -19.90 6.68 -8.26
CA GLU A 160 -21.09 7.53 -8.13
C GLU A 160 -21.91 7.23 -6.87
N SER A 161 -21.93 5.97 -6.42
CA SER A 161 -22.56 5.54 -5.16
C SER A 161 -21.85 6.07 -3.90
N ASN A 162 -20.68 6.70 -4.07
CA ASN A 162 -19.88 7.29 -3.00
C ASN A 162 -19.53 8.76 -3.31
N PRO A 163 -20.47 9.72 -3.15
CA PRO A 163 -20.25 11.12 -3.51
C PRO A 163 -19.08 11.80 -2.77
N HIS A 164 -18.70 11.28 -1.60
CA HIS A 164 -17.56 11.77 -0.84
C HIS A 164 -16.20 11.36 -1.44
N LEU A 165 -16.18 10.40 -2.37
CA LEU A 165 -14.97 9.90 -3.05
C LEU A 165 -14.95 10.25 -4.55
N SER A 166 -16.06 10.72 -5.13
CA SER A 166 -16.19 10.89 -6.59
C SER A 166 -15.17 11.85 -7.19
N ASN A 167 -14.77 12.89 -6.45
CA ASN A 167 -13.75 13.86 -6.89
C ASN A 167 -12.31 13.32 -6.79
N LEU A 168 -12.13 12.14 -6.19
CA LEU A 168 -10.83 11.49 -6.04
C LEU A 168 -10.58 10.42 -7.09
N ILE A 169 -11.62 9.90 -7.76
CA ILE A 169 -11.52 8.73 -8.63
C ILE A 169 -12.02 9.06 -10.04
N GLU A 170 -11.15 8.93 -11.04
CA GLU A 170 -11.50 9.00 -12.46
C GLU A 170 -11.43 7.59 -13.07
N ILE A 171 -12.46 7.19 -13.84
CA ILE A 171 -12.46 5.92 -14.58
C ILE A 171 -12.18 6.18 -16.06
N ARG A 172 -11.27 5.41 -16.66
CA ARG A 172 -10.84 5.58 -18.07
C ARG A 172 -10.91 4.27 -18.85
N ARG A 173 -11.31 4.38 -20.12
CA ARG A 173 -11.15 3.29 -21.08
C ARG A 173 -9.70 3.18 -21.55
N ALA A 174 -9.09 2.02 -21.38
CA ALA A 174 -7.80 1.68 -21.98
C ALA A 174 -7.97 1.22 -23.44
N GLY A 175 -6.92 1.38 -24.26
CA GLY A 175 -6.88 0.83 -25.63
C GLY A 175 -7.45 1.72 -26.76
N MET A 176 -7.95 2.93 -26.47
CA MET A 176 -8.27 3.92 -27.52
C MET A 176 -7.04 4.78 -27.86
N GLY A 177 -6.06 4.18 -28.55
CA GLY A 177 -5.07 4.96 -29.29
C GLY A 177 -5.74 5.66 -30.48
N HIS A 178 -5.41 6.93 -30.73
CA HIS A 178 -5.95 7.72 -31.83
C HIS A 178 -5.86 6.96 -33.17
N GLY A 179 -6.94 6.99 -33.95
CA GLY A 179 -7.01 6.35 -35.26
C GLY A 179 -5.86 6.77 -36.16
N VAL A 180 -4.88 5.88 -36.31
CA VAL A 180 -4.08 5.83 -37.54
C VAL A 180 -5.03 5.30 -38.59
N GLY A 181 -5.47 6.17 -39.51
CA GLY A 181 -6.33 5.80 -40.63
C GLY A 181 -5.72 4.62 -41.38
N ILE A 182 -6.36 3.46 -41.26
CA ILE A 182 -6.09 2.33 -42.14
C ILE A 182 -6.73 2.72 -43.46
N SER A 183 -5.90 3.19 -44.40
CA SER A 183 -6.24 3.19 -45.81
C SER A 183 -6.62 1.77 -46.21
N GLU A 184 -7.91 1.54 -46.45
CA GLU A 184 -8.43 0.38 -47.15
C GLU A 184 -7.68 0.26 -48.49
N ASN A 185 -6.77 -0.69 -48.58
CA ASN A 185 -6.33 -1.30 -49.83
C ASN A 185 -5.48 -2.52 -49.50
N ASN A 186 -6.11 -3.68 -49.41
CA ASN A 186 -5.62 -4.88 -50.09
C ASN A 186 -6.72 -5.95 -50.21
N PRO A 187 -6.69 -6.76 -51.28
CA PRO A 187 -7.89 -7.36 -51.85
C PRO A 187 -8.26 -8.67 -51.16
N ILE A 188 -9.57 -8.90 -51.10
CA ILE A 188 -10.21 -10.15 -50.72
C ILE A 188 -9.83 -11.23 -51.76
N LEU A 189 -9.06 -12.23 -51.36
CA LEU A 189 -8.90 -13.46 -52.13
C LEU A 189 -9.87 -14.51 -51.58
N SER A 190 -11.04 -14.58 -52.23
CA SER A 190 -12.02 -15.65 -52.10
C SER A 190 -11.39 -16.98 -52.52
N SER A 191 -11.44 -17.97 -51.62
CA SER A 191 -11.01 -19.34 -51.90
C SER A 191 -12.12 -20.14 -52.57
N GLU A 192 -12.05 -20.33 -53.89
CA GLU A 192 -12.60 -21.50 -54.56
C GLU A 192 -11.59 -21.95 -55.64
N GLY A 193 -11.04 -23.16 -55.47
CA GLY A 193 -10.01 -23.68 -56.36
C GLY A 193 -9.53 -25.06 -55.92
N SER A 194 -10.29 -26.08 -56.29
CA SER A 194 -9.92 -27.49 -56.21
C SER A 194 -8.59 -27.78 -56.94
N VAL A 195 -7.62 -28.41 -56.28
CA VAL A 195 -6.45 -29.00 -56.95
C VAL A 195 -6.31 -30.46 -56.54
N GLN A 196 -6.26 -31.31 -57.56
CA GLN A 196 -6.17 -32.77 -57.50
C GLN A 196 -4.82 -33.25 -56.93
N LEU A 197 -4.90 -34.39 -56.22
CA LEU A 197 -3.76 -35.13 -55.69
C LEU A 197 -3.06 -35.95 -56.79
N SER A 198 -1.75 -35.78 -56.93
CA SER A 198 -0.86 -36.77 -57.53
C SER A 198 0.50 -36.78 -56.80
N ASN A 199 0.78 -37.90 -56.13
CA ASN A 199 1.98 -38.24 -55.32
C ASN A 199 3.24 -38.53 -56.19
N PRO A 200 4.44 -38.80 -55.61
CA PRO A 200 5.02 -38.30 -54.35
C PRO A 200 6.49 -37.83 -54.54
N GLY A 201 6.89 -36.75 -53.87
CA GLY A 201 8.28 -36.30 -53.78
C GLY A 201 8.60 -35.93 -52.34
N THR A 202 9.33 -36.81 -51.68
CA THR A 202 9.71 -36.78 -50.27
C THR A 202 10.59 -35.56 -49.94
N GLU A 203 10.54 -35.14 -48.66
CA GLU A 203 11.40 -34.13 -48.01
C GLU A 203 10.98 -32.65 -48.11
N ASN A 204 9.85 -32.29 -47.49
CA ASN A 204 9.74 -30.98 -46.79
C ASN A 204 8.45 -30.80 -45.96
N VAL A 205 7.54 -31.78 -45.95
CA VAL A 205 6.28 -31.70 -45.19
C VAL A 205 6.54 -31.68 -43.68
N GLY A 206 7.59 -32.32 -43.19
CA GLY A 206 7.97 -32.31 -41.77
C GLY A 206 8.53 -30.96 -41.30
N PHE A 207 9.28 -30.25 -42.15
CA PHE A 207 9.87 -28.96 -41.78
C PHE A 207 8.82 -27.85 -41.76
N LEU A 208 7.92 -27.81 -42.74
CA LEU A 208 6.81 -26.84 -42.75
C LEU A 208 5.78 -27.15 -41.66
N ALA A 209 5.47 -28.42 -41.38
CA ALA A 209 4.61 -28.76 -40.26
C ALA A 209 5.27 -28.43 -38.91
N SER A 210 6.58 -28.67 -38.75
CA SER A 210 7.33 -28.30 -37.55
C SER A 210 7.43 -26.79 -37.39
N LEU A 211 7.64 -26.03 -38.46
CA LEU A 211 7.71 -24.58 -38.43
C LEU A 211 6.34 -23.96 -38.14
N VAL A 212 5.26 -24.50 -38.71
CA VAL A 212 3.88 -24.08 -38.39
C VAL A 212 3.52 -24.46 -36.96
N LEU A 213 3.92 -25.63 -36.47
CA LEU A 213 3.69 -26.07 -35.10
C LEU A 213 4.53 -25.27 -34.09
N GLU A 214 5.78 -24.95 -34.39
CA GLU A 214 6.65 -24.07 -33.59
C GLU A 214 6.14 -22.63 -33.59
N THR A 215 5.61 -22.13 -34.72
CA THR A 215 4.99 -20.81 -34.80
C THR A 215 3.68 -20.76 -34.02
N GLN A 216 2.87 -21.84 -34.05
CA GLN A 216 1.65 -21.98 -33.22
C GLN A 216 1.93 -22.22 -31.73
N LEU A 217 3.03 -22.91 -31.38
CA LEU A 217 3.49 -23.10 -30.00
C LEU A 217 4.14 -21.83 -29.43
N ASN A 218 4.81 -21.03 -30.26
CA ASN A 218 5.36 -19.73 -29.86
C ASN A 218 4.30 -18.64 -29.77
N ALA A 219 3.23 -18.69 -30.58
CA ALA A 219 2.12 -17.73 -30.50
C ALA A 219 1.43 -17.71 -29.12
N LYS A 220 1.53 -18.79 -28.32
CA LYS A 220 0.93 -18.89 -26.98
C LYS A 220 1.75 -18.28 -25.84
N LYS A 221 2.97 -17.76 -26.10
CA LYS A 221 3.86 -17.21 -25.05
C LYS A 221 3.87 -15.68 -24.93
N TYR A 222 3.15 -14.98 -25.79
CA TYR A 222 3.22 -13.53 -25.88
C TYR A 222 1.87 -12.89 -25.61
N TYR A 223 1.93 -11.68 -25.06
CA TYR A 223 0.78 -10.81 -24.91
C TYR A 223 0.44 -10.21 -26.28
N ASP A 224 -0.79 -10.39 -26.72
CA ASP A 224 -1.32 -9.96 -28.03
C ASP A 224 -2.27 -8.75 -27.94
N GLY A 225 -2.51 -8.24 -26.74
CA GLY A 225 -3.34 -7.06 -26.51
C GLY A 225 -2.65 -5.73 -26.80
N PRO A 226 -3.39 -4.62 -26.69
CA PRO A 226 -2.82 -3.28 -26.83
C PRO A 226 -1.87 -2.93 -25.67
N PRO A 227 -1.04 -1.88 -25.80
CA PRO A 227 -0.32 -1.35 -24.65
C PRO A 227 -1.24 -1.12 -23.45
N VAL A 228 -0.74 -1.45 -22.26
CA VAL A 228 -1.51 -1.47 -21.01
C VAL A 228 -1.57 -0.07 -20.39
N LEU A 229 -0.42 0.63 -20.36
CA LEU A 229 -0.29 1.98 -19.81
C LEU A 229 -0.18 3.06 -20.89
N ILE A 230 0.50 2.76 -22.00
CA ILE A 230 0.68 3.71 -23.10
C ILE A 230 -0.69 3.99 -23.73
N GLY A 231 -1.04 5.27 -23.88
CA GLY A 231 -2.36 5.72 -24.37
C GLY A 231 -3.40 5.92 -23.27
N SER A 232 -3.28 5.24 -22.13
CA SER A 232 -4.14 5.45 -20.95
C SER A 232 -3.63 6.58 -20.04
N VAL A 233 -2.32 6.81 -20.07
CA VAL A 233 -1.63 7.93 -19.41
C VAL A 233 -1.59 9.11 -20.38
N LYS A 234 -2.19 10.26 -20.01
CA LYS A 234 -2.26 11.45 -20.86
C LYS A 234 -0.92 12.20 -20.81
N ASP A 235 -0.65 12.99 -21.85
CA ASP A 235 0.58 13.78 -21.92
C ASP A 235 0.68 14.76 -20.74
N GLY A 236 1.83 14.75 -20.07
CA GLY A 236 2.11 15.63 -18.93
C GLY A 236 1.60 15.11 -17.57
N GLU A 237 0.82 14.03 -17.54
CA GLU A 237 0.43 13.40 -16.27
C GLU A 237 1.62 12.70 -15.62
N ASN A 238 1.70 12.81 -14.30
CA ASN A 238 2.63 12.05 -13.48
C ASN A 238 1.88 11.48 -12.28
N PHE A 239 2.29 10.31 -11.84
CA PHE A 239 1.65 9.55 -10.77
C PHE A 239 2.67 9.14 -9.72
N ASP A 240 2.23 9.03 -8.48
CA ASP A 240 3.04 8.49 -7.40
C ASP A 240 3.26 6.99 -7.56
N PHE A 241 2.24 6.28 -8.03
CA PHE A 241 2.36 4.86 -8.29
C PHE A 241 1.37 4.36 -9.34
N CYS A 242 1.68 3.21 -9.96
CA CYS A 242 0.66 2.35 -10.55
C CYS A 242 0.57 1.03 -9.78
N MET A 243 -0.61 0.40 -9.82
CA MET A 243 -0.85 -0.93 -9.27
C MET A 243 -1.67 -1.78 -10.22
N CYS A 244 -1.53 -3.09 -10.12
CA CYS A 244 -2.23 -4.04 -10.98
C CYS A 244 -2.49 -5.36 -10.25
N ASN A 245 -3.70 -5.91 -10.41
CA ASN A 245 -4.00 -7.30 -10.15
C ASN A 245 -4.24 -7.99 -11.50
N PRO A 246 -3.20 -8.60 -12.11
CA PRO A 246 -3.28 -9.05 -13.48
C PRO A 246 -4.20 -10.26 -13.63
N PRO A 247 -4.71 -10.53 -14.85
CA PRO A 247 -5.31 -11.83 -15.17
C PRO A 247 -4.26 -12.92 -14.93
N PHE A 248 -4.54 -13.82 -13.98
CA PHE A 248 -3.54 -14.77 -13.49
C PHE A 248 -3.36 -16.00 -14.39
N PHE A 249 -4.37 -16.35 -15.19
CA PHE A 249 -4.49 -17.65 -15.82
C PHE A 249 -4.23 -17.58 -17.32
N GLU A 250 -3.76 -18.68 -17.92
CA GLU A 250 -3.66 -18.81 -19.38
C GLU A 250 -4.99 -19.32 -19.98
N THR A 251 -5.79 -20.05 -19.20
CA THR A 251 -7.08 -20.59 -19.62
C THR A 251 -8.12 -20.51 -18.49
N MET A 252 -9.41 -20.47 -18.85
CA MET A 252 -10.50 -20.51 -17.86
C MET A 252 -10.59 -21.87 -17.15
N GLU A 253 -10.13 -22.94 -17.79
CA GLU A 253 -10.02 -24.27 -17.18
C GLU A 253 -9.08 -24.23 -15.98
N GLU A 254 -7.92 -23.57 -16.13
CA GLU A 254 -6.96 -23.37 -15.04
C GLU A 254 -7.55 -22.55 -13.89
N ALA A 255 -8.30 -21.49 -14.22
CA ALA A 255 -9.00 -20.66 -13.23
C ALA A 255 -10.03 -21.46 -12.42
N GLY A 256 -10.68 -22.46 -13.03
CA GLY A 256 -11.68 -23.33 -12.40
C GLY A 256 -11.12 -24.42 -11.48
N LEU A 257 -9.81 -24.62 -11.42
CA LEU A 257 -9.19 -25.74 -10.69
C LEU A 257 -9.22 -25.62 -9.16
N ASN A 258 -9.65 -24.49 -8.60
CA ASN A 258 -9.76 -24.33 -7.15
C ASN A 258 -11.22 -24.52 -6.68
N PRO A 259 -11.63 -25.72 -6.26
CA PRO A 259 -13.02 -26.02 -5.89
C PRO A 259 -13.44 -25.41 -4.54
N LYS A 260 -12.54 -24.69 -3.84
CA LYS A 260 -12.78 -24.17 -2.49
C LYS A 260 -13.17 -22.69 -2.45
N THR A 261 -13.27 -22.05 -3.61
CA THR A 261 -13.61 -20.64 -3.75
C THR A 261 -14.51 -20.45 -4.96
N SER A 262 -15.49 -19.53 -4.88
CA SER A 262 -16.29 -19.14 -6.03
C SER A 262 -15.35 -18.56 -7.09
N CYS A 263 -15.20 -19.24 -8.23
CA CYS A 263 -14.48 -18.71 -9.39
C CYS A 263 -15.43 -17.79 -10.16
N GLY A 264 -15.75 -16.63 -9.56
CA GLY A 264 -16.33 -15.50 -10.30
C GLY A 264 -15.21 -14.79 -11.09
N GLY A 265 -15.58 -14.06 -12.14
CA GLY A 265 -14.64 -13.36 -13.02
C GLY A 265 -14.91 -13.68 -14.47
N THR A 266 -14.93 -12.64 -15.30
CA THR A 266 -15.04 -12.80 -16.75
C THR A 266 -13.72 -13.32 -17.34
N PRO A 267 -13.74 -13.93 -18.55
CA PRO A 267 -12.50 -14.31 -19.22
C PRO A 267 -11.49 -13.16 -19.35
N ALA A 268 -11.96 -11.92 -19.54
CA ALA A 268 -11.10 -10.73 -19.62
C ALA A 268 -10.44 -10.35 -18.28
N GLU A 269 -11.05 -10.67 -17.14
CA GLU A 269 -10.48 -10.43 -15.81
C GLU A 269 -9.53 -11.56 -15.36
N MET A 270 -9.73 -12.76 -15.89
CA MET A 270 -9.10 -13.98 -15.37
C MET A 270 -7.98 -14.49 -16.27
N VAL A 271 -8.10 -14.30 -17.59
CA VAL A 271 -7.26 -14.94 -18.60
C VAL A 271 -6.59 -13.92 -19.52
N CYS A 272 -5.37 -14.21 -19.91
CA CYS A 272 -4.64 -13.47 -20.93
C CYS A 272 -3.73 -14.39 -21.74
N SER A 273 -3.54 -14.11 -23.03
CA SER A 273 -2.54 -14.76 -23.87
C SER A 273 -1.15 -14.65 -23.21
N GLY A 274 -0.48 -15.79 -23.02
CA GLY A 274 0.79 -15.90 -22.28
C GLY A 274 0.69 -15.71 -20.74
N GLY A 275 -0.52 -15.63 -20.20
CA GLY A 275 -0.82 -15.58 -18.77
C GLY A 275 -0.30 -14.35 -18.05
N GLU A 276 -0.22 -14.42 -16.71
CA GLU A 276 0.27 -13.31 -15.89
C GLU A 276 1.69 -12.84 -16.27
N HIS A 277 2.54 -13.77 -16.72
CA HIS A 277 3.92 -13.44 -17.05
C HIS A 277 3.99 -12.52 -18.25
N ALA A 278 3.27 -12.85 -19.33
CA ALA A 278 3.24 -12.02 -20.53
C ALA A 278 2.58 -10.66 -20.27
N PHE A 279 1.49 -10.64 -19.48
CA PHE A 279 0.81 -9.40 -19.11
C PHE A 279 1.72 -8.47 -18.30
N ILE A 280 2.38 -8.96 -17.25
CA ILE A 280 3.27 -8.13 -16.43
C ILE A 280 4.50 -7.72 -17.25
N LYS A 281 5.02 -8.60 -18.11
CA LYS A 281 6.11 -8.24 -19.04
C LYS A 281 5.70 -7.06 -19.93
N ARG A 282 4.46 -7.03 -20.41
CA ARG A 282 3.95 -5.87 -21.17
C ARG A 282 3.93 -4.59 -20.34
N ILE A 283 3.52 -4.64 -19.06
CA ILE A 283 3.61 -3.48 -18.16
C ILE A 283 5.06 -3.03 -18.00
N ILE A 284 6.01 -3.97 -17.90
CA ILE A 284 7.45 -3.66 -17.82
C ILE A 284 7.92 -2.92 -19.09
N GLU A 285 7.53 -3.39 -20.28
CA GLU A 285 7.86 -2.74 -21.56
C GLU A 285 7.28 -1.33 -21.66
N ASP A 286 6.02 -1.14 -21.29
CA ASP A 286 5.37 0.17 -21.25
C ASP A 286 6.07 1.10 -20.24
N SER A 287 6.42 0.57 -19.07
CA SER A 287 7.11 1.32 -18.01
C SER A 287 8.51 1.79 -18.43
N ALA A 288 9.22 1.03 -19.27
CA ALA A 288 10.51 1.44 -19.82
C ALA A 288 10.40 2.62 -20.79
N THR A 289 9.22 2.80 -21.41
CA THR A 289 8.89 3.95 -22.24
C THR A 289 8.48 5.15 -21.38
N LEU A 290 7.63 4.92 -20.38
CA LEU A 290 7.05 5.96 -19.52
C LEU A 290 8.01 6.43 -18.42
N LYS A 291 8.98 5.61 -18.00
CA LYS A 291 10.05 5.94 -17.04
C LYS A 291 9.55 6.69 -15.80
N ASP A 292 9.89 7.96 -15.68
CA ASP A 292 9.65 8.83 -14.53
C ASP A 292 8.23 9.40 -14.45
N ARG A 293 7.35 9.06 -15.40
CA ARG A 293 5.90 9.33 -15.31
C ARG A 293 5.26 8.69 -14.07
N PHE A 294 5.82 7.58 -13.60
CA PHE A 294 5.45 6.98 -12.33
C PHE A 294 6.68 6.91 -11.43
N ARG A 295 6.52 7.23 -10.15
CA ARG A 295 7.60 6.98 -9.17
C ARG A 295 7.76 5.50 -8.90
N TRP A 296 6.64 4.81 -8.71
CA TRP A 296 6.59 3.37 -8.52
C TRP A 296 5.66 2.72 -9.54
N TYR A 297 6.16 1.74 -10.27
CA TYR A 297 5.31 0.77 -10.95
C TYR A 297 5.15 -0.44 -10.04
N SER A 298 3.99 -1.09 -10.05
CA SER A 298 3.80 -2.33 -9.30
C SER A 298 2.74 -3.25 -9.89
N SER A 299 2.86 -4.54 -9.59
CA SER A 299 1.86 -5.57 -9.89
C SER A 299 1.86 -6.66 -8.83
N LEU A 300 0.70 -7.30 -8.62
CA LEU A 300 0.64 -8.61 -7.97
C LEU A 300 1.17 -9.69 -8.92
N VAL A 301 1.70 -10.75 -8.33
CA VAL A 301 2.17 -11.97 -9.00
C VAL A 301 1.56 -13.17 -8.29
N GLY A 302 0.91 -14.04 -9.06
CA GLY A 302 0.21 -15.24 -8.63
C GLY A 302 1.14 -16.44 -8.42
N ARG A 303 2.22 -16.54 -9.21
CA ARG A 303 3.17 -17.65 -9.17
C ARG A 303 4.59 -17.19 -8.84
N LYS A 304 5.20 -17.79 -7.81
CA LYS A 304 6.58 -17.49 -7.39
C LYS A 304 7.63 -17.68 -8.50
N LEU A 305 7.42 -18.63 -9.41
CA LEU A 305 8.32 -18.84 -10.55
C LEU A 305 8.35 -17.61 -11.46
N ASN A 306 7.18 -17.03 -11.74
CA ASN A 306 7.05 -15.84 -12.59
C ASN A 306 7.75 -14.63 -11.95
N LEU A 307 7.67 -14.49 -10.62
CA LEU A 307 8.35 -13.41 -9.91
C LEU A 307 9.86 -13.36 -10.22
N ASN A 308 10.55 -14.50 -10.18
CA ASN A 308 12.00 -14.56 -10.43
C ASN A 308 12.36 -14.17 -11.87
N ILE A 309 11.53 -14.59 -12.83
CA ILE A 309 11.72 -14.27 -14.24
C ILE A 309 11.50 -12.77 -14.46
N LEU A 310 10.40 -12.22 -13.93
CA LEU A 310 10.06 -10.80 -14.06
C LEU A 310 11.09 -9.87 -13.41
N VAL A 311 11.65 -10.24 -12.25
CA VAL A 311 12.77 -9.50 -11.64
C VAL A 311 13.97 -9.44 -12.57
N SER A 312 14.26 -10.53 -13.29
CA SER A 312 15.36 -10.56 -14.26
C SER A 312 15.08 -9.66 -15.46
N GLU A 313 13.84 -9.64 -15.96
CA GLU A 313 13.41 -8.74 -17.05
C GLU A 313 13.50 -7.26 -16.65
N LEU A 314 13.14 -6.90 -15.41
CA LEU A 314 13.25 -5.53 -14.90
C LEU A 314 14.68 -4.98 -14.97
N TRP A 315 15.67 -5.79 -14.60
CA TRP A 315 17.07 -5.38 -14.68
C TRP A 315 17.55 -5.23 -16.14
N LYS A 316 17.04 -6.06 -17.06
CA LYS A 316 17.37 -5.95 -18.50
C LYS A 316 16.85 -4.65 -19.12
N VAL A 317 15.67 -4.18 -18.70
CA VAL A 317 15.10 -2.92 -19.20
C VAL A 317 15.63 -1.67 -18.48
N GLY A 318 16.54 -1.84 -17.51
CA GLY A 318 17.21 -0.74 -16.83
C GLY A 318 16.44 -0.15 -15.65
N ALA A 319 15.58 -0.91 -14.97
CA ALA A 319 15.01 -0.49 -13.69
C ALA A 319 16.15 -0.21 -12.68
N THR A 320 16.04 0.88 -11.93
CA THR A 320 17.05 1.31 -10.95
C THR A 320 16.80 0.72 -9.58
N VAL A 321 15.54 0.43 -9.26
CA VAL A 321 15.10 -0.14 -8.00
C VAL A 321 14.06 -1.21 -8.27
N VAL A 322 14.20 -2.35 -7.60
CA VAL A 322 13.21 -3.43 -7.57
C VAL A 322 12.95 -3.83 -6.12
N LYS A 323 11.68 -3.94 -5.75
CA LYS A 323 11.20 -4.38 -4.43
C LYS A 323 10.18 -5.49 -4.60
N THR A 324 10.19 -6.44 -3.67
CA THR A 324 9.23 -7.54 -3.63
C THR A 324 8.69 -7.73 -2.23
N THR A 325 7.50 -8.31 -2.12
CA THR A 325 6.91 -8.74 -0.85
C THR A 325 6.09 -10.00 -1.04
N GLU A 326 5.67 -10.63 0.06
CA GLU A 326 4.76 -11.77 0.06
C GLU A 326 3.51 -11.44 0.90
N PHE A 327 2.35 -11.67 0.30
CA PHE A 327 1.04 -11.60 0.94
C PHE A 327 0.55 -13.02 1.17
N VAL A 328 0.34 -13.41 2.43
CA VAL A 328 -0.13 -14.76 2.78
C VAL A 328 -1.47 -14.64 3.49
N GLN A 329 -2.53 -15.17 2.87
CA GLN A 329 -3.84 -15.26 3.51
C GLN A 329 -4.36 -16.69 3.45
N GLY A 330 -4.43 -17.33 4.62
CA GLY A 330 -4.82 -18.73 4.72
C GLY A 330 -3.83 -19.64 3.99
N ARG A 331 -4.27 -20.23 2.87
CA ARG A 331 -3.44 -21.11 2.02
C ARG A 331 -2.95 -20.44 0.74
N THR A 332 -3.40 -19.21 0.49
CA THR A 332 -3.11 -18.50 -0.75
C THR A 332 -1.97 -17.53 -0.51
N SER A 333 -0.85 -17.76 -1.19
CA SER A 333 0.24 -16.78 -1.30
C SER A 333 0.09 -15.99 -2.60
N ARG A 334 0.36 -14.70 -2.50
CA ARG A 334 0.59 -13.78 -3.63
C ARG A 334 1.87 -13.02 -3.36
N TRP A 335 2.52 -12.54 -4.41
CA TRP A 335 3.71 -11.72 -4.28
C TRP A 335 3.43 -10.32 -4.82
N GLY A 336 3.99 -9.30 -4.19
CA GLY A 336 4.07 -7.97 -4.77
C GLY A 336 5.39 -7.80 -5.49
N LEU A 337 5.35 -7.19 -6.67
CA LEU A 337 6.52 -6.75 -7.43
C LEU A 337 6.39 -5.25 -7.70
N ALA A 338 7.38 -4.47 -7.31
CA ALA A 338 7.42 -3.03 -7.53
C ALA A 338 8.78 -2.59 -8.05
N TRP A 339 8.80 -1.60 -8.94
CA TRP A 339 10.03 -1.09 -9.52
C TRP A 339 9.95 0.40 -9.84
N SER A 340 11.12 1.01 -10.05
CA SER A 340 11.26 2.40 -10.44
C SER A 340 12.38 2.56 -11.48
N PHE A 341 12.28 3.62 -12.29
CA PHE A 341 13.35 4.12 -13.15
C PHE A 341 14.00 5.39 -12.60
N LEU A 342 13.50 5.94 -11.49
CA LEU A 342 14.09 7.10 -10.84
C LEU A 342 15.45 6.73 -10.23
N PRO A 343 16.45 7.60 -10.30
CA PRO A 343 17.74 7.33 -9.69
C PRO A 343 17.60 7.17 -8.17
N VAL A 344 18.34 6.24 -7.58
CA VAL A 344 18.36 6.07 -6.12
C VAL A 344 18.86 7.35 -5.47
N SER A 345 18.06 7.88 -4.53
CA SER A 345 18.42 9.06 -3.74
C SER A 345 19.67 8.75 -2.90
N ARG A 346 20.79 9.40 -3.25
CA ARG A 346 22.03 9.37 -2.45
C ARG A 346 22.02 10.54 -1.47
N LYS A 347 21.10 10.56 -0.53
CA LYS A 347 21.22 11.51 0.59
C LYS A 347 22.17 10.94 1.63
N ILE A 348 23.39 11.48 1.66
CA ILE A 348 24.19 11.51 2.89
C ILE A 348 23.32 12.24 3.91
N SER A 349 23.04 11.59 5.03
CA SER A 349 22.19 12.06 6.11
C SER A 349 22.64 13.45 6.62
N SER A 350 22.08 14.52 6.06
CA SER A 350 22.16 15.86 6.63
C SER A 350 21.16 16.82 5.97
N HIS A 351 19.84 16.63 6.13
CA HIS A 351 18.90 17.77 6.08
C HIS A 351 17.67 17.52 6.98
N LYS A 352 17.64 18.30 8.07
CA LYS A 352 16.54 18.53 9.01
C LYS A 352 15.28 18.97 8.24
N VAL A 353 14.14 18.36 8.55
CA VAL A 353 12.82 18.91 8.20
C VAL A 353 12.44 19.92 9.29
N GLU A 354 11.99 21.11 8.89
CA GLU A 354 11.36 22.11 9.76
C GLU A 354 9.92 21.67 10.08
N GLU A 355 9.79 20.68 10.95
CA GLU A 355 8.49 20.16 11.39
C GLU A 355 7.92 21.03 12.52
N ASN A 356 7.08 22.00 12.14
CA ASN A 356 6.32 22.82 13.10
C ASN A 356 5.26 22.02 13.87
N ASN A 357 4.94 20.81 13.41
CA ASN A 357 4.10 19.86 14.12
C ASN A 357 4.87 18.54 14.22
N LEU A 358 5.09 18.10 15.45
CA LEU A 358 5.75 16.84 15.74
C LEU A 358 4.81 15.94 16.52
N SER A 359 4.93 14.63 16.34
CA SER A 359 4.18 13.70 17.17
C SER A 359 4.93 12.39 17.40
N PHE A 360 4.64 11.74 18.52
CA PHE A 360 5.07 10.37 18.77
C PHE A 360 4.04 9.63 19.62
N MET A 361 4.04 8.30 19.48
CA MET A 361 3.26 7.40 20.32
C MET A 361 4.07 6.98 21.54
N LEU A 362 3.48 7.09 22.72
CA LEU A 362 3.89 6.39 23.93
C LEU A 362 3.05 5.12 24.03
N GLU A 363 3.70 3.96 23.92
CA GLU A 363 3.02 2.66 23.92
C GLU A 363 3.52 1.79 25.07
N GLY A 364 2.63 0.97 25.63
CA GLY A 364 2.96 0.09 26.74
C GLY A 364 2.86 0.76 28.11
N LEU A 365 2.04 1.81 28.22
CA LEU A 365 1.76 2.45 29.51
C LEU A 365 1.04 1.46 30.44
N GLN A 366 1.48 1.39 31.69
CA GLN A 366 0.71 0.73 32.74
C GLN A 366 -0.63 1.43 32.95
N ARG A 367 -1.67 0.68 33.35
CA ARG A 367 -3.06 1.16 33.49
C ARG A 367 -3.21 2.41 34.37
N GLN A 368 -2.27 2.65 35.29
CA GLN A 368 -2.25 3.81 36.19
C GLN A 368 -1.73 5.11 35.55
N HIS A 369 -1.12 5.05 34.36
CA HIS A 369 -0.55 6.23 33.69
C HIS A 369 -1.46 6.66 32.51
N GLY A 370 -2.25 7.70 32.72
CA GLY A 370 -3.13 8.29 31.71
C GLY A 370 -2.59 9.58 31.09
N ALA A 371 -3.32 10.13 30.12
CA ALA A 371 -2.96 11.36 29.40
C ALA A 371 -2.65 12.53 30.33
N PHE A 372 -3.44 12.70 31.39
CA PHE A 372 -3.25 13.76 32.38
C PHE A 372 -1.92 13.64 33.14
N LEU A 373 -1.52 12.44 33.58
CA LEU A 373 -0.25 12.23 34.30
C LEU A 373 0.96 12.45 33.39
N VAL A 374 0.86 12.07 32.12
CA VAL A 374 1.90 12.37 31.12
C VAL A 374 2.01 13.88 30.93
N LEU A 375 0.88 14.59 30.82
CA LEU A 375 0.85 16.03 30.63
C LEU A 375 1.40 16.79 31.85
N GLN A 376 1.07 16.38 33.08
CA GLN A 376 1.67 16.90 34.31
C GLN A 376 3.18 16.67 34.36
N HIS A 377 3.65 15.54 33.83
CA HIS A 377 5.08 15.28 33.80
C HIS A 377 5.81 16.12 32.75
N VAL A 378 5.20 16.37 31.59
CA VAL A 378 5.72 17.32 30.59
C VAL A 378 5.89 18.70 31.23
N GLU A 379 4.86 19.20 31.92
CA GLU A 379 4.89 20.47 32.63
C GLU A 379 6.01 20.52 33.69
N SER A 380 6.08 19.51 34.56
CA SER A 380 7.09 19.43 35.62
C SER A 380 8.52 19.33 35.09
N TYR A 381 8.74 18.55 34.02
CA TYR A 381 10.05 18.38 33.40
C TYR A 381 10.54 19.70 32.79
N LEU A 382 9.70 20.37 32.01
CA LEU A 382 10.07 21.62 31.34
C LEU A 382 10.21 22.77 32.35
N SER A 383 9.34 22.85 33.35
CA SER A 383 9.42 23.89 34.40
C SER A 383 10.64 23.73 35.29
N SER A 384 11.06 22.49 35.59
CA SER A 384 12.32 22.21 36.31
C SER A 384 13.56 22.67 35.54
N ASN A 385 13.43 22.83 34.21
CA ASN A 385 14.48 23.36 33.33
C ASN A 385 14.26 24.86 33.01
N GLY A 386 13.42 25.55 33.79
CA GLY A 386 13.21 27.00 33.70
C GLY A 386 12.10 27.45 32.75
N ALA A 387 11.46 26.56 31.99
CA ALA A 387 10.39 26.95 31.09
C ALA A 387 9.15 27.48 31.86
N SER A 388 8.50 28.50 31.33
CA SER A 388 7.17 28.90 31.78
C SER A 388 6.13 28.01 31.13
N SER A 389 5.19 27.49 31.90
CA SER A 389 4.16 26.56 31.43
C SER A 389 2.76 27.02 31.87
N LYS A 390 1.77 26.74 31.03
CA LYS A 390 0.35 26.95 31.33
C LYS A 390 -0.42 25.70 30.96
N LEU A 391 -0.75 24.89 31.96
CA LEU A 391 -1.56 23.68 31.81
C LEU A 391 -3.05 24.02 31.67
N ASP A 392 -3.68 23.51 30.62
CA ASP A 392 -5.13 23.44 30.47
C ASP A 392 -5.57 21.98 30.61
N ALA A 393 -6.01 21.63 31.82
CA ALA A 393 -6.48 20.29 32.14
C ALA A 393 -7.77 19.92 31.37
N SER A 394 -8.60 20.91 31.01
CA SER A 394 -9.86 20.68 30.30
C SER A 394 -9.64 20.34 28.82
N ALA A 395 -8.61 20.95 28.21
CA ALA A 395 -8.25 20.76 26.81
C ALA A 395 -7.04 19.83 26.61
N PHE A 396 -6.61 19.11 27.65
CA PHE A 396 -5.49 18.15 27.65
C PHE A 396 -4.24 18.67 26.95
N ASN A 397 -3.89 19.93 27.22
CA ASN A 397 -2.72 20.56 26.65
C ASN A 397 -1.95 21.42 27.65
N VAL A 398 -0.69 21.67 27.32
CA VAL A 398 0.16 22.61 28.05
C VAL A 398 0.85 23.51 27.03
N ASP A 399 0.71 24.81 27.22
CA ASP A 399 1.44 25.83 26.47
C ASP A 399 2.75 26.12 27.19
N ILE A 400 3.86 26.06 26.45
CA ILE A 400 5.22 26.18 26.97
C ILE A 400 5.89 27.38 26.32
N THR A 401 6.57 28.20 27.13
CA THR A 401 7.43 29.30 26.71
C THR A 401 8.82 29.11 27.30
N ILE A 402 9.84 29.06 26.43
CA ILE A 402 11.24 28.80 26.81
C ILE A 402 12.12 29.95 26.31
N SER A 403 12.93 30.54 27.18
CA SER A 403 13.92 31.54 26.78
C SER A 403 15.21 30.89 26.27
N ARG A 404 16.01 31.60 25.47
CA ARG A 404 17.23 31.05 24.84
C ARG A 404 18.21 30.41 25.85
N ASN A 405 18.44 31.07 26.98
CA ASN A 405 19.33 30.60 28.05
C ASN A 405 18.89 29.27 28.69
N GLN A 406 17.61 28.91 28.55
CA GLN A 406 17.01 27.71 29.12
C GLN A 406 16.98 26.54 28.13
N ILE A 407 17.07 26.81 26.83
CA ILE A 407 17.10 25.75 25.81
C ILE A 407 18.37 24.91 25.97
N ASP A 408 19.52 25.54 26.23
CA ASP A 408 20.78 24.84 26.46
C ASP A 408 20.75 23.95 27.72
N ALA A 409 19.96 24.31 28.73
CA ALA A 409 19.78 23.47 29.92
C ALA A 409 18.98 22.19 29.59
N ILE A 410 17.93 22.30 28.77
CA ILE A 410 17.10 21.16 28.34
C ILE A 410 17.87 20.21 27.42
N LEU A 411 18.76 20.76 26.58
CA LEU A 411 19.51 20.00 25.59
C LEU A 411 20.81 19.37 26.11
N LYS A 412 21.30 19.77 27.30
CA LYS A 412 22.50 19.18 27.89
C LYS A 412 22.24 17.74 28.40
N PRO A 413 23.10 16.77 28.08
CA PRO A 413 23.09 15.45 28.73
C PRO A 413 23.58 15.58 30.18
N GLU A 414 23.06 14.77 31.10
CA GLU A 414 23.32 14.82 32.56
C GLU A 414 24.77 14.50 32.99
N THR A 415 25.75 14.50 32.08
CA THR A 415 27.17 14.31 32.43
C THR A 415 28.06 15.15 31.50
N CYS A 416 28.52 16.31 31.98
CA CYS A 416 29.88 16.82 31.78
C CYS A 416 30.06 18.23 32.36
N ASP A 417 31.10 18.37 33.17
CA ASP A 417 31.60 19.59 33.78
C ASP A 417 32.24 20.58 32.80
N LEU A 418 32.06 21.86 33.14
CA LEU A 418 32.88 23.07 32.97
C LEU A 418 33.53 23.47 31.61
N SER A 419 33.36 24.78 31.37
CA SER A 419 34.30 25.75 30.77
C SER A 419 34.31 26.02 29.25
N ASN A 420 34.03 27.30 28.97
CA ASN A 420 34.47 28.18 27.87
C ASN A 420 34.48 27.70 26.42
N SER A 421 33.59 28.30 25.62
CA SER A 421 33.85 28.97 24.33
C SER A 421 32.47 29.32 23.73
N SER A 422 32.23 30.31 22.89
CA SER A 422 32.96 31.44 22.32
C SER A 422 31.85 32.27 21.67
N ASN A 423 31.95 33.60 21.74
CA ASN A 423 30.97 34.50 21.13
C ASN A 423 30.89 34.28 19.62
N ASP A 424 29.71 33.88 19.14
CA ASP A 424 29.31 34.11 17.75
C ASP A 424 27.92 34.74 17.73
N ASN A 425 27.89 35.97 17.22
CA ASN A 425 26.70 36.79 17.04
C ASN A 425 25.92 36.30 15.80
N HIS A 426 24.79 35.63 16.02
CA HIS A 426 23.78 35.41 14.98
C HIS A 426 22.34 35.50 15.55
N GLY A 427 21.62 36.54 15.13
CA GLY A 427 20.16 36.64 15.05
C GLY A 427 19.35 36.46 16.34
N GLU A 428 18.67 37.51 16.78
CA GLU A 428 17.69 37.51 17.88
C GLU A 428 16.56 36.48 17.65
N VAL A 429 16.42 35.57 18.61
CA VAL A 429 15.21 34.76 18.85
C VAL A 429 15.03 34.82 20.37
N ASP A 430 14.08 35.63 20.83
CA ASP A 430 13.94 35.94 22.27
C ASP A 430 13.20 34.84 23.05
N SER A 431 12.32 34.06 22.40
CA SER A 431 11.59 32.98 23.07
C SER A 431 11.07 31.93 22.10
N LEU A 432 11.02 30.67 22.55
CA LEU A 432 10.40 29.54 21.86
C LEU A 432 9.05 29.24 22.52
N VAL A 433 7.96 29.31 21.74
CA VAL A 433 6.60 29.06 22.23
C VAL A 433 5.96 27.88 21.48
N PHE A 434 5.56 26.83 22.21
CA PHE A 434 4.92 25.65 21.62
C PHE A 434 3.88 25.02 22.56
N ARG A 435 2.95 24.28 21.97
CA ARG A 435 1.89 23.55 22.68
C ARG A 435 2.16 22.06 22.64
N ILE A 436 1.99 21.37 23.77
CA ILE A 436 1.95 19.91 23.84
C ILE A 436 0.52 19.46 24.13
N THR A 437 0.00 18.52 23.36
CA THR A 437 -1.31 17.87 23.57
C THR A 437 -1.14 16.37 23.70
N VAL A 438 -1.88 15.73 24.61
CA VAL A 438 -1.82 14.28 24.83
C VAL A 438 -3.20 13.66 24.68
N PHE A 439 -3.32 12.70 23.76
CA PHE A 439 -4.59 12.00 23.47
C PHE A 439 -4.45 10.51 23.66
N GLN A 440 -5.44 9.87 24.28
CA GLN A 440 -5.49 8.41 24.34
C GLN A 440 -6.01 7.85 23.00
N GLN A 441 -5.23 6.97 22.37
CA GLN A 441 -5.64 6.29 21.13
C GLN A 441 -6.36 4.98 21.44
N HIS A 442 -5.81 4.20 22.37
CA HIS A 442 -6.41 3.00 22.95
C HIS A 442 -5.82 2.75 24.36
N PRO A 443 -6.34 1.81 25.16
CA PRO A 443 -5.76 1.48 26.46
C PRO A 443 -4.26 1.16 26.36
N GLY A 444 -3.44 1.87 27.14
CA GLY A 444 -1.98 1.69 27.15
C GLY A 444 -1.21 2.40 26.03
N ALA A 445 -1.88 3.21 25.18
CA ALA A 445 -1.22 4.00 24.15
C ALA A 445 -1.73 5.45 24.07
N LEU A 446 -0.79 6.39 24.15
CA LEU A 446 -1.05 7.83 24.11
C LEU A 446 -0.29 8.46 22.94
N LEU A 447 -0.99 9.29 22.16
CA LEU A 447 -0.40 10.15 21.15
C LEU A 447 0.00 11.47 21.79
N VAL A 448 1.28 11.80 21.76
CA VAL A 448 1.81 13.10 22.17
C VAL A 448 2.07 13.92 20.92
N ARG A 449 1.44 15.09 20.81
CA ARG A 449 1.69 16.04 19.71
C ARG A 449 2.28 17.34 20.24
N GLY A 450 3.27 17.86 19.55
CA GLY A 450 3.82 19.19 19.76
C GLY A 450 3.51 20.07 18.57
N LYS A 451 3.10 21.31 18.83
CA LYS A 451 2.81 22.32 17.82
C LYS A 451 3.56 23.60 18.17
N LEU A 452 4.45 24.04 17.28
CA LEU A 452 5.13 25.31 17.39
C LEU A 452 4.14 26.46 17.11
N LEU A 453 4.13 27.49 17.98
CA LEU A 453 3.17 28.59 17.90
C LEU A 453 3.71 29.83 17.17
N GLU A 454 5.04 29.94 17.00
CA GLU A 454 5.71 31.06 16.30
C GLU A 454 6.56 30.58 15.11
N ARG A 455 6.65 31.40 14.06
CA ARG A 455 7.26 31.01 12.78
C ARG A 455 8.66 31.58 12.62
N SER A 456 9.69 30.73 12.77
CA SER A 456 11.01 30.98 12.19
C SER A 456 11.81 29.68 12.01
N THR A 457 12.69 29.66 11.02
CA THR A 457 13.53 28.50 10.64
C THR A 457 14.45 28.04 11.77
N SER A 458 15.06 29.01 12.49
CA SER A 458 15.91 28.75 13.66
C SER A 458 15.13 28.14 14.85
N ILE A 459 13.90 28.60 15.07
CA ILE A 459 13.01 28.13 16.14
C ILE A 459 12.54 26.69 15.89
N SER A 460 12.23 26.34 14.64
CA SER A 460 11.76 25.00 14.26
C SER A 460 12.81 23.90 14.55
N ALA A 461 14.08 24.17 14.26
CA ALA A 461 15.16 23.23 14.56
C ALA A 461 15.34 22.97 16.07
N MET A 462 15.18 24.01 16.91
CA MET A 462 15.27 23.90 18.37
C MET A 462 14.06 23.16 18.95
N PHE A 463 12.87 23.43 18.42
CA PHE A 463 11.65 22.72 18.77
C PHE A 463 11.78 21.21 18.54
N SER A 464 12.31 20.80 17.39
CA SER A 464 12.54 19.37 17.09
C SER A 464 13.48 18.67 18.05
N LEU A 465 14.55 19.37 18.49
CA LEU A 465 15.49 18.83 19.46
C LEU A 465 14.84 18.65 20.84
N ILE A 466 14.09 19.66 21.31
CA ILE A 466 13.36 19.60 22.58
C ILE A 466 12.30 18.51 22.54
N PHE A 467 11.55 18.40 21.44
CA PHE A 467 10.49 17.40 21.31
C PHE A 467 11.04 15.98 21.25
N ARG A 468 12.19 15.76 20.59
CA ARG A 468 12.92 14.48 20.65
C ARG A 468 13.37 14.16 22.08
N ARG A 469 13.91 15.14 22.80
CA ARG A 469 14.32 14.95 24.20
C ARG A 469 13.13 14.60 25.09
N LEU A 470 12.01 15.27 24.89
CA LEU A 470 10.76 14.97 25.58
C LEU A 470 10.29 13.53 25.32
N LYS A 471 10.38 13.05 24.07
CA LYS A 471 10.09 11.65 23.72
C LYS A 471 10.95 10.67 24.52
N GLU A 472 12.26 10.92 24.61
CA GLU A 472 13.19 10.06 25.37
C GLU A 472 12.85 10.00 26.86
N VAL A 473 12.57 11.16 27.47
CA VAL A 473 12.21 11.26 28.89
C VAL A 473 10.89 10.56 29.18
N LEU A 474 9.86 10.81 28.36
CA LEU A 474 8.55 10.19 28.55
C LEU A 474 8.59 8.68 28.30
N THR A 475 9.35 8.22 27.30
CA THR A 475 9.52 6.79 27.02
C THR A 475 10.25 6.09 28.16
N THR A 476 11.35 6.67 28.66
CA THR A 476 12.10 6.12 29.80
C THR A 476 11.23 6.00 31.05
N LYS A 477 10.42 7.03 31.34
CA LYS A 477 9.61 7.06 32.56
C LYS A 477 8.37 6.17 32.48
N PHE A 478 7.63 6.23 31.37
CA PHE A 478 6.31 5.59 31.27
C PHE A 478 6.37 4.23 30.55
N CYS A 479 7.46 3.91 29.86
CA CYS A 479 7.64 2.71 29.04
C CYS A 479 9.01 2.01 29.26
N PRO A 480 9.42 1.67 30.50
CA PRO A 480 10.79 1.22 30.81
C PRO A 480 11.22 -0.15 30.22
N GLY A 481 10.34 -0.84 29.47
CA GLY A 481 10.59 -2.17 28.91
C GLY A 481 11.18 -2.23 27.49
N ARG A 482 11.47 -1.09 26.83
CA ARG A 482 11.99 -1.03 25.45
C ARG A 482 13.32 -0.26 25.35
N VAL A 483 14.36 -0.68 26.06
CA VAL A 483 15.74 -0.31 25.71
C VAL A 483 16.36 -1.49 24.95
N LEU A 484 16.38 -1.41 23.62
CA LEU A 484 17.15 -2.33 22.77
C LEU A 484 18.64 -1.98 22.91
N VAL A 485 19.38 -2.90 23.53
CA VAL A 485 20.83 -2.91 23.61
C VAL A 485 21.40 -3.10 22.20
N ASN A 486 21.94 -2.04 21.62
CA ASN A 486 22.89 -2.12 20.51
C ASN A 486 24.22 -1.53 20.99
N GLN A 487 25.07 -2.39 21.58
CA GLN A 487 26.51 -2.19 21.54
C GLN A 487 27.14 -3.42 20.88
N PRO A 488 28.05 -3.26 19.91
CA PRO A 488 28.83 -4.36 19.37
C PRO A 488 29.91 -4.73 20.39
N SER A 489 29.85 -5.95 20.91
CA SER A 489 30.93 -6.54 21.71
C SER A 489 32.13 -6.82 20.81
N SER A 490 33.16 -5.98 20.94
CA SER A 490 34.52 -6.27 20.48
C SER A 490 35.21 -7.27 21.42
N ASN A 491 35.95 -8.20 20.81
CA ASN A 491 37.02 -9.04 21.36
C ASN A 491 36.70 -10.07 22.45
N THR A 492 37.00 -11.33 22.16
CA THR A 492 38.02 -12.06 22.93
C THR A 492 38.74 -13.05 22.02
N GLN A 493 40.07 -12.91 21.98
CA GLN A 493 41.03 -13.90 21.51
C GLN A 493 41.12 -15.06 22.52
N ALA A 494 41.19 -16.28 22.01
CA ALA A 494 41.95 -17.45 22.50
C ALA A 494 41.25 -18.73 22.04
#